data_AF-R6GYV7-F1
#
_entry.id   AF-R6GYV7-F1
#
_cell.length_a   1.000
_cell.length_b   1.000
_cell.length_c   1.000
_cell.angle_alpha   90.00
_cell.angle_beta   90.00
_cell.angle_gamma   90.00
#
_symmetry.space_group_name_H-M   'P 1'
#
loop_
_entity.id
_entity.type
_entity.pdbx_description
1 polymer ?
#
loop_
_entity_poly.entity_id
_entity_poly.type
_entity_poly.pdbx_seq_one_letter_code
_entity_poly.pdbx_strand_id
1 'polypeptide(L)' 'MVCNPPYGQRMLEQRQAQALVQQLGRHLKFADGWKKYIISSEPEFEHHFGRRADKRRKLYNGMIQCEYYMYLGGRRK' A
#
# COMPACT_ATOMS: atom_id res chain seq x y z
N MET A 1 -5.78 4.78 9.29
CA MET A 1 -5.48 5.46 8.01
C MET A 1 -5.97 4.60 6.86
N VAL A 2 -6.68 5.21 5.91
CA VAL A 2 -7.07 4.58 4.64
C VAL A 2 -6.45 5.42 3.53
N CYS A 3 -5.79 4.79 2.55
CA CYS A 3 -5.14 5.50 1.46
C CYS A 3 -5.36 4.78 0.13
N ASN A 4 -5.56 5.57 -0.92
CA ASN A 4 -5.61 5.12 -2.30
C ASN A 4 -4.51 5.85 -3.10
N PRO A 5 -3.24 5.42 -2.98
CA PRO A 5 -2.14 6.05 -3.70
C PRO A 5 -2.30 5.88 -5.22
N PRO A 6 -1.73 6.80 -6.03
CA PRO A 6 -1.80 6.72 -7.48
C PRO A 6 -1.22 5.40 -7.99
N TYR A 7 -1.93 4.77 -8.92
CA TYR A 7 -1.66 3.40 -9.38
C TYR A 7 -0.65 3.29 -10.54
N GLY A 8 0.03 4.37 -10.92
CA GLY A 8 1.09 4.33 -11.94
C GLY A 8 0.66 3.71 -13.27
N GLN A 9 -0.45 4.16 -13.85
CA GLN A 9 -1.02 3.57 -15.08
C GLN A 9 -0.13 3.77 -16.33
N ARG A 10 0.87 4.66 -16.26
CA ARG A 10 1.86 4.94 -17.31
C ARG A 10 3.27 4.71 -16.77
N MET A 11 4.21 4.24 -17.61
CA MET A 11 5.56 3.86 -17.16
C MET A 11 6.31 4.95 -16.38
N LEU A 12 6.25 6.21 -16.81
CA LEU A 12 6.93 7.31 -16.11
C LEU A 12 6.28 7.59 -14.74
N GLU A 13 4.95 7.49 -14.66
CA GLU A 13 4.18 7.63 -13.43
C GLU A 13 4.37 6.43 -12.50
N GLN A 14 4.65 5.24 -13.04
CA GLN A 14 4.89 4.03 -12.26
C GLN A 14 6.14 4.18 -11.38
N ARG A 15 7.25 4.66 -11.94
CA ARG A 15 8.48 4.92 -11.15
C ARG A 15 8.24 5.95 -10.04
N GLN A 16 7.48 6.99 -10.33
CA GLN A 16 7.13 8.03 -9.35
C GLN A 16 6.20 7.47 -8.25
N ALA A 17 5.21 6.65 -8.63
CA ALA A 17 4.32 5.98 -7.70
C ALA A 17 5.08 5.00 -6.79
N GLN A 18 6.02 4.22 -7.35
CA GLN A 18 6.89 3.33 -6.57
C GLN A 18 7.76 4.11 -5.58
N ALA A 19 8.35 5.23 -5.99
CA ALA A 19 9.12 6.10 -5.10
C ALA A 19 8.25 6.68 -3.97
N LEU A 20 7.02 7.10 -4.29
CA LEU A 20 6.06 7.59 -3.31
C LEU A 20 5.68 6.48 -2.30
N VAL A 21 5.42 5.27 -2.77
CA VAL A 21 5.10 4.12 -1.92
C VAL A 21 6.27 3.78 -0.99
N GLN A 22 7.51 3.87 -1.47
CA GLN A 22 8.70 3.71 -0.61
C GLN A 22 8.79 4.77 0.48
N GLN A 23 8.56 6.04 0.12
CA GLN A 23 8.56 7.14 1.09
C GLN A 23 7.42 7.00 2.10
N LEU A 24 6.25 6.55 1.64
CA LEU A 24 5.08 6.28 2.48
C LEU A 24 5.37 5.17 3.48
N GLY A 25 5.94 4.05 3.03
CA GLY A 25 6.33 2.94 3.89
C GLY A 25 7.32 3.36 4.98
N ARG A 26 8.32 4.18 4.62
CA ARG A 26 9.30 4.74 5.56
C ARG A 26 8.65 5.59 6.66
N HIS A 27 7.69 6.45 6.30
CA HIS A 27 7.01 7.31 7.28
C HIS A 27 6.01 6.52 8.13
N LEU A 28 5.23 5.63 7.52
CA LEU A 28 4.21 4.84 8.23
C LEU A 28 4.81 3.78 9.16
N LYS A 29 6.11 3.49 9.05
CA LYS A 29 6.85 2.70 10.04
C LYS A 29 6.79 3.32 11.44
N PHE A 30 6.79 4.65 11.55
CA PHE A 30 6.76 5.35 12.84
C PHE A 30 5.34 5.55 13.39
N ALA A 31 4.31 5.31 12.57
CA ALA A 31 2.92 5.38 12.98
C ALA A 31 2.47 4.10 13.72
N ASP A 32 3.20 3.72 14.78
CA ASP A 32 2.91 2.54 15.57
C ASP A 32 1.52 2.65 16.24
N GLY A 33 0.81 1.52 16.33
CA GLY A 33 -0.56 1.44 16.87
C GLY A 33 -1.69 1.79 15.88
N TRP A 34 -1.38 2.42 14.74
CA TRP A 34 -2.40 2.72 13.75
C TRP A 34 -2.71 1.49 12.90
N LYS A 35 -4.00 1.25 12.62
CA LYS A 35 -4.43 0.38 11.53
C LYS A 35 -4.28 1.14 10.21
N LYS A 36 -3.55 0.57 9.26
CA LYS A 36 -3.36 1.13 7.93
C LYS A 36 -4.04 0.24 6.89
N TYR A 37 -4.70 0.88 5.95
CA TYR A 37 -5.41 0.21 4.87
C TYR A 37 -5.05 0.91 3.58
N ILE A 38 -4.50 0.17 2.62
CA ILE A 38 -4.00 0.75 1.38
C ILE A 38 -4.53 -0.08 0.24
N ILE A 39 -5.14 0.56 -0.76
CA ILE A 39 -5.52 -0.10 -2.01
C ILE A 39 -4.46 0.21 -3.07
N SER A 40 -4.03 -0.77 -3.84
CA SER A 40 -3.11 -0.58 -4.98
C SER A 40 -3.32 -1.64 -6.04
N SER A 41 -3.20 -1.29 -7.32
CA SER A 41 -3.10 -2.25 -8.42
C SER A 41 -1.67 -2.68 -8.74
N GLU A 42 -0.66 -2.10 -8.07
CA GLU A 42 0.75 -2.44 -8.27
C GLU A 42 1.07 -3.83 -7.68
N PRO A 43 1.48 -4.82 -8.50
CA PRO A 43 1.79 -6.16 -8.01
C PRO A 43 2.94 -6.19 -6.99
N GLU A 44 3.94 -5.31 -7.13
CA GLU A 44 5.10 -5.25 -6.24
C GLU A 44 4.91 -4.27 -5.07
N PHE A 45 3.67 -3.89 -4.75
CA PHE A 45 3.37 -2.90 -3.73
C PHE A 45 4.05 -3.20 -2.38
N GLU A 46 3.95 -4.42 -1.87
CA GLU A 46 4.53 -4.79 -0.57
C GLU A 46 6.07 -4.69 -0.54
N HIS A 47 6.72 -4.91 -1.69
CA HIS A 47 8.17 -4.77 -1.84
C HIS A 47 8.56 -3.30 -1.71
N HIS A 48 7.90 -2.40 -2.46
CA HIS A 48 8.16 -0.97 -2.38
C HIS A 48 7.73 -0.37 -1.04
N PHE A 49 6.60 -0.83 -0.47
CA PHE A 49 6.12 -0.37 0.82
C PHE A 49 7.04 -0.80 1.97
N GLY A 50 7.89 -1.82 1.75
CA GLY A 50 8.86 -2.28 2.73
C GLY A 50 8.26 -3.09 3.88
N ARG A 51 7.00 -3.53 3.76
CA ARG A 51 6.33 -4.38 4.75
C ARG A 51 5.22 -5.21 4.08
N ARG A 52 5.18 -6.50 4.41
CA ARG A 52 4.07 -7.39 4.04
C ARG A 52 2.80 -7.06 4.83
N ALA A 53 1.66 -7.06 4.15
CA ALA A 53 0.37 -6.83 4.75
C ALA A 53 -0.07 -8.01 5.62
N ASP A 54 -0.78 -7.70 6.71
CA ASP A 54 -1.31 -8.70 7.62
C ASP A 54 -2.49 -9.44 6.97
N LYS A 55 -3.26 -8.74 6.11
CA LYS A 55 -4.32 -9.32 5.28
C LYS A 55 -4.34 -8.65 3.90
N ARG A 56 -4.72 -9.42 2.88
CA ARG A 56 -4.93 -8.93 1.51
C ARG A 56 -6.33 -9.34 1.04
N ARG A 57 -6.97 -8.46 0.28
CA ARG A 57 -8.25 -8.74 -0.39
C ARG A 57 -8.23 -8.15 -1.78
N LYS A 58 -8.50 -8.99 -2.76
CA LYS A 58 -8.73 -8.57 -4.13
C LYS A 58 -10.00 -7.73 -4.20
N LEU A 59 -9.90 -6.57 -4.83
CA LEU A 59 -10.97 -5.64 -5.12
C LEU A 59 -10.90 -5.21 -6.59
N TYR A 60 -11.97 -4.59 -7.07
CA TYR A 60 -12.00 -3.98 -8.39
C TYR A 60 -12.32 -2.50 -8.24
N ASN A 61 -11.41 -1.64 -8.70
CA ASN A 61 -11.63 -0.22 -8.82
C ASN A 61 -12.03 0.07 -10.27
N GLY A 62 -13.34 0.00 -10.55
CA GLY A 62 -13.85 -0.06 -11.91
C GLY A 62 -13.41 -1.36 -12.60
N MET A 63 -12.79 -1.25 -13.78
CA MET A 63 -12.24 -2.40 -14.51
C MET A 63 -10.84 -2.80 -14.05
N ILE A 64 -10.24 -2.06 -13.11
CA ILE A 64 -8.87 -2.29 -12.66
C ILE A 64 -8.90 -3.21 -11.46
N GLN A 65 -8.22 -4.34 -11.58
CA GLN A 65 -7.99 -5.23 -10.45
C GLN A 65 -6.99 -4.59 -9.48
N CYS A 66 -7.40 -4.45 -8.23
CA CYS A 66 -6.56 -3.94 -7.14
C CYS A 66 -6.49 -4.94 -5.99
N GLU A 67 -5.48 -4.80 -5.15
CA GLU A 67 -5.37 -5.47 -3.87
C GLU A 67 -5.53 -4.45 -2.75
N TYR A 68 -6.29 -4.84 -1.72
CA TYR A 68 -6.49 -4.09 -0.50
C TYR A 68 -5.63 -4.68 0.61
N TYR A 69 -4.56 -3.96 0.91
CA TYR A 69 -3.53 -4.28 1.89
C TYR A 69 -3.93 -3.74 3.26
N MET A 70 -3.99 -4.62 4.26
CA MET A 70 -4.38 -4.27 5.63
C MET A 70 -3.21 -4.53 6.57
N TYR A 71 -2.81 -3.48 7.29
CA TYR A 71 -1.78 -3.47 8.31
C TYR A 71 -2.44 -3.14 9.66
N LEU A 72 -2.81 -4.15 10.42
CA LEU A 72 -3.65 -4.04 11.60
C LEU A 72 -2.89 -3.59 12.85
N GLY A 73 -1.55 -3.53 12.76
CA GLY A 73 -0.68 -3.23 13.89
C GLY A 73 -0.61 -4.41 14.87
N GLY A 74 0.56 -4.67 15.42
CA GLY A 74 0.67 -5.64 16.51
C GLY A 74 -0.12 -5.14 17.70
N ARG A 75 -1.01 -5.98 18.24
CA ARG A 75 -1.40 -5.84 19.66
C ARG A 75 -0.10 -5.83 20.44
N ARG A 76 0.28 -4.69 21.03
CA ARG A 76 1.21 -4.73 22.16
C ARG A 76 0.56 -5.69 23.17
N LYS A 77 1.21 -6.84 23.41
CA LYS A 77 1.01 -7.60 24.63
C LYS A 77 1.68 -6.83 25.76
#